data_AF-A0A2R6DIF0-F1
#
_entry.id   AF-A0A2R6DIF0-F1
#
_cell.length_a   1.000
_cell.length_b   1.000
_cell.length_c   1.000
_cell.angle_alpha   90.00
_cell.angle_beta   90.00
_cell.angle_gamma   90.00
#
_symmetry.space_group_name_H-M   'P 1'
#
loop_
_entity.id
_entity.type
_entity.pdbx_description
1 polymer ?
#
loop_
_entity_poly.entity_id
_entity_poly.type
_entity_poly.pdbx_seq_one_letter_code
_entity_poly.pdbx_strand_id
1 'polypeptide(L)'
;MAESKSVAIAALIANGTIAMLKLVAYFLTGSPAMLAEIYHSIATTGNRVSSLVGIHYGDREAGRERSFGYGTTRFYYSLIAAVLLFAVAGVESAQRGYSALVGGETAAADGVASFLGVTF
;
A
#
# COMPACT_ATOMS: atom_id res chain seq x y z
N MET A 1 15.29 5.77 5.54
CA MET A 1 15.93 4.58 4.94
C MET A 1 15.74 4.65 3.43
N ALA A 2 16.81 4.82 2.66
CA ALA A 2 16.72 4.74 1.21
C ALA A 2 16.57 3.27 0.82
N GLU A 3 15.40 2.88 0.31
CA GLU A 3 15.20 1.55 -0.27
C GLU A 3 16.06 1.45 -1.54
N SER A 4 16.84 0.38 -1.67
CA SER A 4 17.65 0.14 -2.88
C SER A 4 16.72 -0.08 -4.07
N LYS A 5 17.01 0.55 -5.21
CA LYS A 5 16.21 0.42 -6.45
C LYS A 5 15.94 -1.04 -6.82
N SER A 6 16.92 -1.92 -6.61
CA SER A 6 16.77 -3.37 -6.83
C SER A 6 15.69 -3.99 -5.94
N VAL A 7 15.68 -3.62 -4.65
CA VAL A 7 14.69 -4.09 -3.67
C VAL A 7 13.29 -3.57 -4.03
N ALA A 8 13.18 -2.30 -4.42
CA ALA A 8 11.91 -1.71 -4.83
C ALA A 8 11.32 -2.40 -6.08
N ILE A 9 12.17 -2.73 -7.07
CA ILE A 9 11.74 -3.48 -8.28
C ILE A 9 11.33 -4.90 -7.91
N ALA A 10 12.13 -5.61 -7.10
CA ALA A 10 11.80 -6.96 -6.66
C ALA A 10 10.48 -7.00 -5.90
N ALA A 11 10.25 -6.05 -5.00
CA ALA A 11 9.01 -5.93 -4.25
C ALA A 11 7.80 -5.58 -5.15
N LEU A 12 7.99 -4.78 -6.19
CA LEU A 12 6.94 -4.48 -7.17
C LEU A 12 6.55 -5.72 -7.97
N ILE A 13 7.53 -6.50 -8.44
CA ILE A 13 7.29 -7.75 -9.19
C ILE A 13 6.57 -8.78 -8.30
N ALA A 14 7.02 -8.94 -7.05
CA ALA A 14 6.40 -9.85 -6.10
C ALA A 14 4.92 -9.49 -5.84
N ASN A 15 4.65 -8.23 -5.49
CA ASN A 15 3.28 -7.77 -5.23
C ASN A 15 2.41 -7.82 -6.49
N GLY A 16 2.96 -7.51 -7.67
CA GLY A 16 2.25 -7.62 -8.95
C GLY A 16 1.85 -9.06 -9.28
N THR A 17 2.76 -10.01 -9.05
CA THR A 17 2.48 -11.44 -9.23
C THR A 17 1.36 -11.90 -8.30
N ILE A 18 1.42 -11.53 -7.02
CA ILE A 18 0.38 -11.88 -6.03
C ILE A 18 -0.97 -11.25 -6.40
N ALA A 19 -0.97 -9.99 -6.86
CA ALA A 19 -2.18 -9.31 -7.31
C ALA A 19 -2.84 -10.04 -8.49
N MET A 20 -2.04 -10.49 -9.46
CA MET A 20 -2.53 -11.28 -10.59
C MET A 20 -3.11 -12.62 -10.15
N LEU A 21 -2.46 -13.33 -9.22
CA LEU A 21 -2.98 -14.58 -8.67
C LEU A 21 -4.32 -14.36 -7.95
N LYS A 22 -4.44 -13.29 -7.14
CA LYS A 22 -5.71 -12.92 -6.49
C LYS A 22 -6.80 -12.59 -7.52
N LEU A 23 -6.45 -11.89 -8.59
CA LEU A 23 -7.38 -11.58 -9.68
C LEU A 23 -7.92 -12.84 -10.35
N VAL A 24 -7.04 -13.79 -10.69
CA VAL A 24 -7.44 -15.08 -11.26
C VAL A 24 -8.32 -15.86 -10.29
N ALA A 25 -7.93 -15.91 -9.01
CA ALA A 25 -8.71 -16.59 -7.99
C ALA A 25 -10.11 -15.96 -7.84
N TYR A 26 -10.26 -14.65 -8.02
CA TYR A 26 -11.57 -13.99 -7.96
C TYR A 26 -12.44 -14.38 -9.14
N PHE A 27 -11.89 -14.46 -10.36
CA PHE A 27 -12.67 -14.95 -11.50
C PHE A 27 -13.14 -16.40 -11.31
N LEU A 28 -12.35 -17.22 -10.61
CA LEU A 28 -12.73 -18.61 -10.30
C LEU A 28 -13.77 -18.71 -9.18
N THR A 29 -13.75 -17.81 -8.19
CA THR A 29 -14.62 -17.90 -7.00
C THR A 29 -15.83 -16.98 -7.01
N GLY A 30 -15.78 -15.86 -7.74
CA GLY A 30 -16.81 -14.83 -7.78
C GLY A 30 -17.11 -14.15 -6.43
N SER A 31 -16.27 -14.35 -5.42
CA SER A 31 -16.59 -13.97 -4.05
C SER A 31 -16.40 -12.46 -3.80
N PRO A 32 -17.37 -11.76 -3.17
CA PRO A 32 -17.23 -10.37 -2.74
C PRO A 32 -16.05 -10.16 -1.79
N ALA A 33 -15.74 -11.14 -0.94
CA ALA A 33 -14.60 -11.07 -0.02
C ALA A 33 -13.26 -11.06 -0.79
N MET A 34 -13.16 -11.83 -1.87
CA MET A 34 -11.93 -11.83 -2.67
C MET A 34 -11.80 -10.58 -3.56
N LEU A 35 -12.91 -9.96 -3.93
CA LEU A 35 -12.91 -8.64 -4.57
C LEU A 35 -12.27 -7.57 -3.64
N ALA A 36 -12.64 -7.57 -2.35
CA ALA A 36 -12.03 -6.67 -1.36
C ALA A 36 -10.51 -6.88 -1.27
N GLU A 37 -10.09 -8.14 -1.30
CA GLU A 37 -8.69 -8.55 -1.26
C GLU A 37 -7.89 -8.08 -2.48
N ILE A 38 -8.53 -7.99 -3.65
CA ILE A 38 -7.95 -7.41 -4.87
C ILE A 38 -7.79 -5.89 -4.74
N TYR A 39 -8.80 -5.17 -4.23
CA TYR A 39 -8.69 -3.73 -4.01
C TYR A 39 -7.50 -3.39 -3.11
N HIS A 40 -7.33 -4.16 -2.04
CA HIS A 40 -6.18 -4.02 -1.16
C HIS A 40 -4.86 -4.26 -1.91
N SER A 41 -4.77 -5.36 -2.67
CA SER A 41 -3.58 -5.71 -3.46
C SER A 41 -3.21 -4.65 -4.51
N ILE A 42 -4.21 -4.01 -5.14
CA ILE A 42 -4.01 -2.90 -6.07
C ILE A 42 -3.43 -1.69 -5.34
N ALA A 43 -3.99 -1.33 -4.19
CA ALA A 43 -3.53 -0.21 -3.38
C ALA A 43 -2.06 -0.39 -2.93
N THR A 44 -1.69 -1.60 -2.47
CA THR A 44 -0.31 -1.94 -2.10
C THR A 44 0.65 -1.86 -3.29
N THR A 45 0.22 -2.33 -4.46
CA THR A 45 1.02 -2.26 -5.70
C THR A 45 1.23 -0.81 -6.13
N GLY A 46 0.18 0.03 -6.07
CA GLY A 46 0.26 1.46 -6.34
C GLY A 46 1.28 2.18 -5.45
N ASN A 47 1.31 1.85 -4.15
CA ASN A 47 2.31 2.40 -3.23
C ASN A 47 3.75 2.01 -3.62
N ARG A 48 3.98 0.76 -4.05
CA ARG A 48 5.29 0.33 -4.56
C ARG A 48 5.70 1.03 -5.85
N VAL A 49 4.77 1.26 -6.78
CA VAL A 49 5.03 2.04 -7.99
C VAL A 49 5.43 3.47 -7.63
N SER A 50 4.70 4.14 -6.72
CA SER A 50 5.03 5.50 -6.28
C SER A 50 6.43 5.59 -5.66
N SER A 51 6.80 4.61 -4.83
CA SER A 51 8.16 4.54 -4.26
C SER A 51 9.22 4.35 -5.34
N LEU A 52 9.01 3.44 -6.28
CA LEU A 52 9.95 3.18 -7.39
C LEU A 52 10.12 4.41 -8.29
N VAL A 53 9.03 5.11 -8.60
CA VAL A 53 9.05 6.38 -9.33
C VAL A 53 9.81 7.44 -8.53
N GLY A 54 9.57 7.55 -7.22
CA GLY A 54 10.31 8.45 -6.33
C GLY A 54 11.82 8.18 -6.29
N ILE A 55 12.24 6.92 -6.36
CA ILE A 55 13.66 6.53 -6.49
C ILE A 55 14.19 6.90 -7.89
N HIS A 56 13.46 6.56 -8.95
CA HIS A 56 13.88 6.82 -10.33
C HIS A 56 14.07 8.31 -10.63
N TYR A 57 13.16 9.15 -10.16
CA TYR A 57 13.27 10.61 -10.32
C TYR A 57 14.18 11.24 -9.26
N GLY A 58 14.37 10.61 -8.10
CA GLY A 58 15.31 11.05 -7.07
C GLY A 58 16.78 10.81 -7.42
N ASP A 59 17.08 9.81 -8.25
CA ASP A 59 18.43 9.50 -8.78
C ASP A 59 18.77 10.29 -10.06
N ARG A 60 17.87 11.13 -10.59
CA ARG A 60 18.19 12.00 -11.73
C ARG A 60 19.16 13.10 -11.29
N GLU A 61 20.42 12.93 -11.68
CA GLU A 61 21.50 13.91 -11.52
C GLU A 61 21.17 15.28 -12.14
N ALA A 62 21.74 16.32 -11.53
CA ALA A 62 21.61 17.71 -11.95
C ALA A 62 22.10 17.89 -13.41
N GLY A 63 21.15 18.07 -14.34
CA GLY A 63 21.46 18.50 -15.70
C GLY A 63 21.98 19.94 -15.74
N ARG A 64 22.79 20.25 -16.77
CA ARG A 64 23.52 21.52 -16.97
C ARG A 64 22.63 22.80 -17.00
N GLU A 65 21.31 22.67 -17.00
CA GLU A 65 20.34 23.78 -16.95
C GLU A 65 19.92 24.20 -15.53
N ARG A 66 20.20 23.43 -14.47
CA ARG A 66 19.89 23.80 -13.08
C ARG A 66 20.99 23.38 -12.10
N SER A 67 21.80 24.35 -11.66
CA SER A 67 22.89 24.15 -10.68
C SER A 67 22.46 23.72 -9.27
N PHE A 68 21.16 23.69 -8.94
CA PHE A 68 20.66 23.31 -7.60
C PHE A 68 20.15 21.86 -7.48
N GLY A 69 20.18 21.07 -8.55
CA GLY A 69 19.81 19.64 -8.52
C GLY A 69 18.32 19.33 -8.29
N TYR A 70 17.93 18.05 -8.44
CA TYR A 70 16.54 17.56 -8.35
C TYR A 70 16.15 17.02 -6.97
N GLY A 71 16.85 17.41 -5.89
CA GLY A 71 16.59 16.89 -4.53
C GLY A 71 15.14 17.08 -4.06
N THR A 72 14.46 18.16 -4.49
CA THR A 72 13.06 18.46 -4.18
C THR A 72 12.06 17.45 -4.77
N THR A 73 12.38 16.81 -5.90
CA THR A 73 11.45 15.89 -6.57
C THR A 73 11.17 14.65 -5.72
N ARG A 74 12.13 14.23 -4.90
CA ARG A 74 11.97 13.13 -3.93
C ARG A 74 10.91 13.45 -2.87
N PHE A 75 10.85 14.71 -2.40
CA PHE A 75 9.84 15.17 -1.44
C PHE A 75 8.43 15.17 -2.03
N TYR A 76 8.31 15.52 -3.31
CA TYR A 76 7.03 15.51 -4.01
C TYR A 76 6.47 14.08 -4.12
N TYR A 77 7.31 13.12 -4.52
CA TYR A 77 6.90 11.72 -4.60
C TYR A 77 6.70 11.07 -3.22
N SER A 78 7.46 11.46 -2.19
CA SER A 78 7.20 11.01 -0.82
C SER A 78 5.89 11.58 -0.26
N LEU A 79 5.53 12.81 -0.62
CA LEU A 79 4.25 13.41 -0.25
C LEU A 79 3.09 12.65 -0.91
N ILE A 80 3.21 12.32 -2.20
CA ILE A 80 2.22 11.48 -2.90
C ILE A 80 2.09 10.11 -2.21
N ALA A 81 3.21 9.45 -1.90
CA ALA A 81 3.19 8.17 -1.19
C ALA A 81 2.52 8.29 0.20
N ALA A 82 2.82 9.35 0.96
CA ALA A 82 2.19 9.60 2.25
C ALA A 82 0.67 9.83 2.13
N VAL A 83 0.22 10.56 1.10
CA VAL A 83 -1.20 10.78 0.83
C VAL A 83 -1.90 9.47 0.43
N LEU A 84 -1.25 8.63 -0.39
CA LEU A 84 -1.80 7.32 -0.77
C LEU A 84 -1.93 6.38 0.44
N LEU A 85 -0.89 6.31 1.28
CA LEU A 85 -0.93 5.53 2.52
C LEU A 85 -2.02 6.04 3.47
N PHE A 86 -2.12 7.36 3.63
CA PHE A 86 -3.16 7.98 4.45
C PHE A 86 -4.56 7.69 3.91
N ALA A 87 -4.77 7.74 2.59
CA ALA A 87 -6.07 7.45 1.99
C ALA A 87 -6.49 6.00 2.24
N VAL A 88 -5.60 5.03 2.05
CA VAL A 88 -5.90 3.61 2.29
C VAL A 88 -6.21 3.36 3.78
N ALA A 89 -5.35 3.84 4.67
CA ALA A 89 -5.56 3.71 6.11
C ALA A 89 -6.82 4.45 6.59
N GLY A 90 -7.10 5.60 5.99
CA GLY A 90 -8.27 6.43 6.27
C GLY A 90 -9.58 5.75 5.87
N VAL A 91 -9.64 5.14 4.68
CA VAL A 91 -10.82 4.38 4.23
C VAL A 91 -11.07 3.18 5.15
N GLU A 92 -10.02 2.41 5.45
CA GLU A 92 -10.09 1.28 6.38
C GLU A 92 -10.57 1.69 7.78
N SER A 93 -10.02 2.79 8.31
CA SER A 93 -10.42 3.34 9.61
C SER A 93 -11.86 3.86 9.60
N ALA A 94 -12.28 4.51 8.51
CA ALA A 94 -13.63 5.04 8.36
C ALA A 94 -14.66 3.91 8.22
N GLN A 95 -14.35 2.87 7.45
CA GLN A 95 -15.22 1.68 7.32
C GLN A 95 -15.38 0.97 8.66
N ARG A 96 -14.28 0.74 9.39
CA ARG A 96 -14.34 0.16 10.75
C ARG A 96 -15.12 1.05 11.72
N GLY A 97 -14.87 2.35 11.72
CA GLY A 97 -15.58 3.32 12.56
C GLY A 97 -17.08 3.37 12.27
N TYR A 98 -17.46 3.40 11.00
CA TYR A 98 -18.86 3.37 10.58
C TYR A 98 -19.54 2.05 10.99
N SER A 99 -18.87 0.92 10.76
CA SER A 99 -19.38 -0.39 11.15
C SER A 99 -19.56 -0.51 12.66
N ALA A 100 -18.65 0.05 13.46
CA ALA A 100 -18.78 0.08 14.92
C ALA A 100 -19.95 0.95 15.40
N LEU A 101 -20.21 2.08 14.73
CA LEU A 101 -21.33 2.97 15.05
C LEU A 101 -22.70 2.38 14.68
N VAL A 102 -22.78 1.64 13.58
CA VAL A 102 -24.04 1.07 13.07
C VAL A 102 -24.31 -0.33 13.62
N GLY A 103 -23.26 -1.14 13.79
CA GLY A 103 -23.35 -2.53 14.23
C GLY A 103 -23.42 -2.73 15.73
N GLY A 104 -23.12 -1.72 16.55
CA GLY A 104 -23.18 -1.80 18.03
C GLY A 104 -22.13 -2.74 18.67
N GLU A 105 -21.44 -3.56 17.90
CA GLU A 105 -20.34 -4.39 18.37
C GLU A 105 -19.07 -3.55 18.43
N THR A 106 -18.61 -3.30 19.65
CA THR A 106 -17.22 -2.92 19.90
C THR A 106 -16.32 -3.98 19.29
N ALA A 107 -15.78 -3.72 18.10
CA ALA A 107 -14.64 -4.42 17.51
C ALA A 107 -13.35 -4.15 18.34
N ALA A 108 -13.46 -4.21 19.66
CA ALA A 108 -12.36 -4.13 20.62
C ALA A 108 -11.73 -5.51 20.88
N ALA A 109 -12.22 -6.58 20.23
CA ALA A 109 -11.79 -7.95 20.51
C ALA A 109 -11.10 -8.69 19.35
N ASP A 110 -11.04 -8.13 18.13
CA ASP A 110 -10.29 -8.76 17.02
C ASP A 110 -8.79 -8.41 17.00
N GLY A 111 -8.34 -7.69 18.04
CA GLY A 111 -6.92 -7.43 18.30
C GLY A 111 -6.22 -8.50 19.13
N VAL A 112 -6.96 -9.51 19.59
CA VAL A 112 -6.38 -10.58 20.39
C VAL A 112 -6.24 -11.84 19.55
N ALA A 113 -5.07 -11.99 18.92
CA ALA A 113 -4.71 -13.19 18.18
C ALA A 113 -4.61 -14.37 19.17
N SER A 114 -5.71 -15.11 19.33
CA SER A 114 -5.71 -16.36 20.10
C SER A 114 -4.99 -17.45 19.31
N PHE A 115 -3.72 -17.66 19.62
CA PHE A 115 -2.99 -18.84 19.18
C PHE A 115 -3.03 -19.87 20.31
N LEU A 116 -3.72 -20.99 20.08
CA LEU A 116 -3.87 -22.08 21.05
C LEU A 116 -4.47 -21.65 22.40
N GLY A 117 -5.41 -20.70 22.42
CA GLY A 117 -6.18 -20.36 23.62
C GLY A 117 -5.52 -19.35 24.57
N VAL A 118 -4.47 -18.65 24.15
CA VAL A 118 -3.86 -17.54 24.91
C VAL A 118 -4.10 -16.22 24.19
N THR A 119 -4.61 -15.24 24.93
CA THR A 119 -4.96 -13.90 24.50
C THR A 119 -3.79 -12.93 24.73
N PHE A 120 -3.26 -12.31 23.66
CA PHE A 120 -2.21 -11.26 23.67
C PHE A 120 -2.80 -9.86 23.51
#